data_AF-K2A993-F1
#
_entry.id   AF-K2A993-F1
#
_cell.length_a   1.000
_cell.length_b   1.000
_cell.length_c   1.000
_cell.angle_alpha   90.00
_cell.angle_beta   90.00
_cell.angle_gamma   90.00
#
_symmetry.space_group_name_H-M   'P 1'
#
loop_
_entity.id
_entity.type
_entity.pdbx_description
1 polymer ?
#
loop_
_entity_poly.entity_id
_entity_poly.type
_entity_poly.pdbx_seq_one_letter_code
_entity_poly.pdbx_strand_id
1 'polypeptide(L)' 'MKSRIIKNLYFAGEVIDIDGPTGGYNLQMCWSTGFLAGESAAKNK' A
#
# COMPACT_ATOMS: atom_id res chain seq x y z
N MET A 1 3.61 -3.32 3.14
CA MET A 1 3.95 -2.96 1.74
C MET A 1 5.37 -2.36 1.63
N LYS A 2 6.42 -3.10 2.01
CA LYS A 2 7.81 -2.60 2.07
C LYS A 2 8.53 -2.83 0.74
N SER A 3 9.37 -1.88 0.32
CA SER A 3 10.28 -2.06 -0.82
C SER A 3 11.30 -3.17 -0.53
N ARG A 4 11.58 -3.98 -1.56
CA ARG A 4 12.60 -5.03 -1.51
C ARG A 4 14.02 -4.50 -1.73
N ILE A 5 14.15 -3.30 -2.30
CA ILE A 5 15.43 -2.71 -2.72
C ILE A 5 15.87 -1.65 -1.71
N ILE A 6 14.97 -0.72 -1.39
CA ILE A 6 15.27 0.40 -0.50
C ILE A 6 14.68 0.11 0.89
N LYS A 7 15.54 0.01 1.90
CA LYS A 7 15.11 -0.14 3.29
C LYS A 7 14.29 1.08 3.71
N ASN A 8 13.26 0.86 4.53
CA ASN A 8 12.36 1.89 5.07
C ASN A 8 11.54 2.68 4.03
N LEU A 9 11.47 2.21 2.79
CA LEU A 9 10.55 2.72 1.79
C LEU A 9 9.30 1.83 1.70
N TYR A 10 8.12 2.44 1.69
CA TYR A 10 6.83 1.76 1.62
C TYR A 10 5.95 2.46 0.58
N PHE A 11 5.06 1.68 -0.05
CA PHE A 11 4.12 2.16 -1.06
C PHE A 11 2.69 1.77 -0.69
N ALA A 12 1.72 2.60 -1.07
CA ALA A 12 0.29 2.38 -0.86
C ALA A 12 -0.53 3.14 -1.89
N GLY A 13 -1.74 2.65 -2.17
CA GLY A 13 -2.66 3.27 -3.12
C GLY A 13 -2.25 3.16 -4.58
N GLU A 14 -2.78 4.05 -5.39
CA GLU A 14 -2.75 4.01 -6.87
C GLU A 14 -1.35 4.20 -7.48
N VAL A 15 -0.33 4.56 -6.69
CA VAL A 15 1.07 4.54 -7.16
C VAL A 15 1.59 3.11 -7.38
N ILE A 16 0.93 2.11 -6.80
CA ILE A 16 1.21 0.69 -7.02
C ILE A 16 0.52 0.28 -8.33
N ASP A 17 1.21 -0.49 -9.17
CA ASP A 17 0.69 -1.02 -10.45
C ASP A 17 -0.37 -2.11 -10.22
N ILE A 18 -1.52 -1.69 -9.69
CA ILE A 18 -2.72 -2.48 -9.42
C ILE A 18 -3.92 -1.61 -9.80
N ASP A 19 -4.82 -2.19 -10.59
CA ASP A 19 -6.07 -1.60 -11.03
C ASP A 19 -7.22 -2.59 -10.73
N GLY A 20 -8.41 -2.05 -10.51
CA GLY A 20 -9.64 -2.79 -10.32
C GLY A 20 -10.81 -2.10 -11.04
N PRO A 21 -11.88 -2.85 -11.35
CA PRO A 21 -13.06 -2.28 -12.02
C PRO A 21 -13.66 -1.09 -11.26
N THR A 22 -14.48 -0.31 -11.97
CA THR A 22 -15.35 0.68 -11.32
C THR A 22 -16.28 0.01 -10.30
N GLY A 23 -16.69 0.74 -9.26
CA GLY A 23 -17.49 0.18 -8.16
C GLY A 23 -16.78 0.18 -6.81
N GLY A 24 -15.70 0.96 -6.67
CA GLY A 24 -15.02 1.18 -5.39
C GLY A 24 -13.87 0.22 -5.09
N TYR A 25 -13.50 -0.67 -6.02
CA TYR A 25 -12.36 -1.58 -5.85
C TYR A 25 -11.03 -0.83 -5.66
N ASN A 26 -10.79 0.22 -6.44
CA ASN A 26 -9.59 1.06 -6.29
C ASN A 26 -9.56 1.77 -4.93
N LEU A 27 -10.71 2.22 -4.43
CA LEU A 27 -10.80 2.79 -3.08
C LEU A 27 -10.47 1.73 -2.02
N GLN A 28 -11.09 0.56 -2.10
CA GLN A 28 -10.81 -0.55 -1.18
C GLN A 28 -9.33 -0.95 -1.20
N MET A 29 -8.71 -0.98 -2.37
CA MET A 29 -7.29 -1.25 -2.54
C MET A 29 -6.43 -0.15 -1.89
N CYS A 30 -6.75 1.13 -2.08
CA CYS A 30 -6.08 2.25 -1.41
C CYS A 30 -6.16 2.15 0.12
N TRP A 31 -7.32 1.85 0.69
CA TRP A 31 -7.48 1.69 2.14
C TRP A 31 -6.69 0.49 2.68
N SER A 32 -6.80 -0.66 2.02
CA SER A 32 -6.15 -1.89 2.47
C SER A 32 -4.63 -1.79 2.41
N THR A 33 -4.10 -1.25 1.31
CA THR A 33 -2.65 -1.07 1.14
C THR A 33 -2.10 0.02 2.06
N GLY A 34 -2.84 1.12 2.26
CA GLY A 34 -2.49 2.19 3.20
C GLY A 34 -2.39 1.70 4.64
N PHE A 35 -3.39 0.94 5.11
CA PHE A 35 -3.37 0.33 6.44
C PHE A 35 -2.13 -0.57 6.62
N LEU A 36 -1.90 -1.49 5.68
CA LEU A 36 -0.76 -2.41 5.76
C LEU A 36 0.59 -1.69 5.66
N ALA A 37 0.72 -0.67 4.83
CA ALA A 37 1.94 0.14 4.72
C ALA A 37 2.25 0.87 6.03
N GLY A 38 1.26 1.57 6.60
CA GLY A 38 1.39 2.28 7.87
C GLY A 38 1.71 1.36 9.03
N GLU A 39 0.96 0.25 9.17
CA GLU A 39 1.20 -0.74 10.23
C GLU A 39 2.61 -1.36 10.11
N SER A 40 3.02 -1.73 8.90
CA SER A 40 4.37 -2.29 8.65
C SER A 40 5.48 -1.28 8.96
N ALA A 41 5.26 0.00 8.63
CA ALA A 41 6.22 1.05 8.90
C ALA A 41 6.35 1.34 10.41
N ALA A 42 5.25 1.25 11.15
CA ALA A 42 5.23 1.45 12.60
C ALA A 42 5.83 0.27 13.39
N LYS A 43 5.58 -0.98 12.95
CA LYS A 43 6.12 -2.20 13.60
C LYS A 43 7.63 -2.38 13.42
N ASN A 44 8.21 -1.88 12.32
CA ASN A 44 9.66 -1.98 12.05
C ASN A 44 10.47 -0.83 12.70
N LYS A 45 10.08 -0.39 13.90
CA LYS A 45 10.88 0.52 14.74
C LYS A 45 11.92 -0.22 15.53
#